data_AF-W7I045-F1
#
_entry.id   AF-W7I045-F1
#
_cell.length_a   1.000
_cell.length_b   1.000
_cell.length_c   1.000
_cell.angle_alpha   90.00
_cell.angle_beta   90.00
_cell.angle_gamma   90.00
#
_symmetry.space_group_name_H-M   'P 1'
#
loop_
_entity.id
_entity.type
_entity.pdbx_description
1 polymer ?
#
loop_
_entity_poly.entity_id
_entity_poly.type
_entity_poly.pdbx_seq_one_letter_code
_entity_poly.pdbx_strand_id
1 'polypeptide(L)'
;MGKPSNGASKPDDVEAAHDRHREPEEDAGGVAGPHYHHEPDERTGLLTGASGHHVVSGRPPLDIDDPAVTPLNLWSIRFLRYFTILLFVVACAWWLVLLVATFVNPPGMHSRGGGWFAFATTSLSIGVVMLLLFSFTIPSRAEEVVQSVIAVLLLVDLVILVSVPALRDDEGWVGIGSSIFVLFVTVWAVVVDRSVEWGKKEEEERLTGRAETRRSIKEWCSVLSALVVMVVFLVIAILFTGTLSLRAYDYSLDAPGERIWVDDEAYKVHLFCTPRHANKTREAVTVFLEGGERAVGNGLMDWAHDAYVRGSIGRLCYWDRPGYGFSDVAPSPLSAGMAADALSEALAKAGETGPFILVSHGIGSIYSRIFSSRHGTAVKGMLLIDPLHEAYLPEIASSGRGLFMWFRGVVSPLGLEVLFTAVFRHRSREDRIYGRSSYLNPRLIKAKLQESLAANTFSRAEIATAREIQARNVPLVVVSSGLEVKQNTEWEQRQKDMTRVTDRLVHWDVVDGAPHKVWETEEGWQLLTKRAGQLVDRAVGVAV
;
A
#
# COMPACT_ATOMS: atom_id res chain seq x y z
N MET A 1 7.78 -52.69 -46.10
CA MET A 1 8.00 -53.97 -46.81
C MET A 1 8.64 -54.95 -45.85
N GLY A 2 7.99 -56.10 -45.60
CA GLY A 2 8.61 -57.39 -45.20
C GLY A 2 9.21 -57.58 -43.80
N LYS A 3 8.44 -58.21 -42.89
CA LYS A 3 8.95 -59.33 -42.04
C LYS A 3 9.11 -60.58 -42.95
N PRO A 4 9.90 -61.65 -42.66
CA PRO A 4 9.78 -62.50 -41.43
C PRO A 4 11.08 -63.27 -41.00
N SER A 5 11.17 -63.80 -39.76
CA SER A 5 10.98 -65.20 -39.25
C SER A 5 12.23 -66.09 -39.04
N ASN A 6 12.38 -66.52 -37.78
CA ASN A 6 12.88 -67.76 -37.16
C ASN A 6 13.42 -68.96 -37.99
N GLY A 7 14.37 -69.67 -37.36
CA GLY A 7 14.66 -71.12 -37.44
C GLY A 7 16.02 -71.41 -36.76
N ALA A 8 16.12 -71.96 -35.54
CA ALA A 8 15.91 -73.34 -35.07
C ALA A 8 16.95 -74.38 -35.58
N SER A 9 17.83 -74.87 -34.69
CA SER A 9 18.36 -76.27 -34.69
C SER A 9 19.27 -76.58 -33.48
N LYS A 10 18.89 -77.62 -32.73
CA LYS A 10 19.67 -78.46 -31.77
C LYS A 10 20.67 -79.38 -32.52
N PRO A 11 21.68 -80.05 -31.89
CA PRO A 11 21.53 -81.29 -31.07
C PRO A 11 22.45 -81.31 -29.81
N ASP A 12 22.09 -81.91 -28.67
CA ASP A 12 22.12 -83.33 -28.23
C ASP A 12 23.53 -83.97 -28.14
N ASP A 13 23.92 -84.40 -26.92
CA ASP A 13 24.59 -85.70 -26.56
C ASP A 13 25.16 -85.63 -25.12
N VAL A 14 24.70 -86.37 -24.09
CA VAL A 14 24.77 -87.82 -23.73
C VAL A 14 25.62 -87.99 -22.44
N GLU A 15 25.00 -88.68 -21.45
CA GLU A 15 25.49 -89.59 -20.37
C GLU A 15 27.01 -89.70 -20.07
N ALA A 16 27.51 -90.07 -18.89
CA ALA A 16 27.04 -90.46 -17.55
C ALA A 16 28.34 -90.81 -16.77
N ALA A 17 28.33 -90.76 -15.43
CA ALA A 17 28.86 -91.83 -14.56
C ALA A 17 29.00 -91.38 -13.09
N HIS A 18 28.56 -92.30 -12.23
CA HIS A 18 28.70 -92.35 -10.78
C HIS A 18 30.13 -92.14 -10.26
N ASP A 19 30.26 -91.48 -9.10
CA ASP A 19 30.79 -92.19 -7.93
C ASP A 19 30.35 -91.60 -6.58
N ARG A 20 30.11 -92.49 -5.62
CA ARG A 20 29.59 -92.23 -4.26
C ARG A 20 30.75 -91.99 -3.30
N HIS A 21 30.71 -90.92 -2.50
CA HIS A 21 31.27 -90.94 -1.13
C HIS A 21 30.66 -89.89 -0.19
N ARG A 22 30.05 -90.41 0.89
CA ARG A 22 29.93 -89.89 2.29
C ARG A 22 29.45 -88.44 2.55
N GLU A 23 28.24 -88.35 3.13
CA GLU A 23 27.79 -87.34 4.11
C GLU A 23 28.58 -87.44 5.45
N PRO A 24 28.53 -86.44 6.40
CA PRO A 24 27.43 -85.49 6.63
C PRO A 24 27.78 -84.01 6.95
N GLU A 25 26.72 -83.19 6.80
CA GLU A 25 26.30 -81.96 7.51
C GLU A 25 27.31 -80.85 7.88
N GLU A 26 27.09 -79.62 7.36
CA GLU A 26 26.57 -78.48 8.14
C GLU A 26 26.45 -77.18 7.29
N ASP A 27 25.36 -76.45 7.54
CA ASP A 27 25.04 -75.05 7.22
C ASP A 27 25.01 -74.56 5.76
N ALA A 28 23.83 -74.70 5.15
CA ALA A 28 23.41 -73.92 3.99
C ALA A 28 23.14 -72.45 4.37
N GLY A 29 24.07 -71.57 4.00
CA GLY A 29 23.88 -70.13 3.99
C GLY A 29 22.73 -69.73 3.06
N GLY A 30 21.60 -69.36 3.66
CA GLY A 30 20.47 -68.75 2.97
C GLY A 30 20.84 -67.37 2.43
N VAL A 31 20.87 -67.24 1.11
CA VAL A 31 21.00 -65.97 0.39
C VAL A 31 19.79 -65.10 0.69
N ALA A 32 19.98 -64.05 1.49
CA ALA A 32 18.98 -63.03 1.73
C ALA A 32 18.71 -62.25 0.43
N GLY A 33 17.50 -62.36 -0.12
CA GLY A 33 17.03 -61.50 -1.19
C GLY A 33 16.95 -60.03 -0.73
N PRO A 34 16.96 -59.06 -1.66
CA PRO A 34 16.91 -57.65 -1.30
C PRO A 34 15.60 -57.35 -0.57
N HIS A 35 15.69 -57.05 0.73
CA HIS A 35 14.58 -56.53 1.51
C HIS A 35 14.20 -55.15 0.93
N TYR A 36 13.09 -55.10 0.18
CA TYR A 36 12.43 -53.83 -0.12
C TYR A 36 11.91 -53.26 1.21
N HIS A 37 12.64 -52.28 1.76
CA HIS A 37 12.17 -51.50 2.89
C HIS A 37 10.99 -50.65 2.42
N HIS A 38 9.76 -51.12 2.66
CA HIS A 38 8.59 -50.25 2.57
C HIS A 38 8.61 -49.31 3.79
N GLU A 39 8.63 -48.01 3.54
CA GLU A 39 8.45 -46.98 4.58
C GLU A 39 7.04 -47.13 5.18
N PRO A 40 6.87 -46.90 6.50
CA PRO A 40 5.58 -46.97 7.14
C PRO A 40 4.58 -45.99 6.51
N ASP A 41 3.35 -46.44 6.29
CA ASP A 41 2.23 -45.64 5.78
C ASP A 41 1.01 -45.75 6.68
N GLU A 42 -0.08 -45.04 6.40
CA GLU A 42 -1.36 -45.09 7.15
C GLU A 42 -2.00 -46.48 7.28
N ARG A 43 -1.55 -47.47 6.52
CA ARG A 43 -2.08 -48.85 6.54
C ARG A 43 -1.27 -49.78 7.42
N THR A 44 -0.12 -49.33 7.93
CA THR A 44 0.75 -50.10 8.82
C THR A 44 0.07 -50.34 10.20
N GLY A 45 -0.01 -51.59 10.66
CA GLY A 45 -0.77 -51.92 11.89
C GLY A 45 -0.17 -51.31 13.16
N LEU A 46 -1.03 -51.03 14.16
CA LEU A 46 -0.61 -50.65 15.52
C LEU A 46 0.11 -51.81 16.21
N LEU A 47 1.11 -51.52 17.06
CA LEU A 47 1.75 -52.51 17.91
C LEU A 47 0.69 -53.18 18.81
N THR A 48 0.37 -54.44 18.54
CA THR A 48 -0.55 -55.21 19.39
C THR A 48 0.14 -55.51 20.72
N GLY A 49 -0.42 -55.00 21.82
CA GLY A 49 0.02 -55.30 23.17
C GLY A 49 0.10 -56.81 23.42
N ALA A 50 1.18 -57.19 24.09
CA ALA A 50 1.58 -58.56 24.37
C ALA A 50 0.41 -59.46 24.85
N SER A 51 0.04 -60.44 24.02
CA SER A 51 -0.37 -61.81 24.42
C SER A 51 -0.49 -62.68 23.16
N GLY A 52 0.35 -63.72 23.06
CA GLY A 52 0.12 -64.84 22.15
C GLY A 52 0.83 -64.74 20.80
N HIS A 53 1.76 -65.67 20.60
CA HIS A 53 2.45 -65.95 19.34
C HIS A 53 1.55 -65.86 18.09
N HIS A 54 1.77 -64.83 17.26
CA HIS A 54 1.78 -64.92 15.80
C HIS A 54 2.41 -63.63 15.24
N VAL A 55 3.71 -63.70 14.97
CA VAL A 55 4.47 -62.64 14.30
C VAL A 55 4.04 -62.60 12.84
N VAL A 56 3.11 -61.71 12.50
CA VAL A 56 2.75 -61.37 11.10
C VAL A 56 3.01 -59.88 10.87
N SER A 57 4.22 -59.43 11.23
CA SER A 57 5.01 -58.37 10.60
C SER A 57 6.23 -58.11 11.50
N GLY A 58 7.29 -58.89 11.31
CA GLY A 58 8.48 -58.90 12.17
C GLY A 58 9.36 -57.66 12.08
N ARG A 59 8.85 -56.47 12.45
CA ARG A 59 9.70 -55.30 12.72
C ARG A 59 9.68 -54.99 14.22
N PRO A 60 10.84 -54.87 14.88
CA PRO A 60 10.89 -54.23 16.20
C PRO A 60 10.36 -52.80 16.08
N PRO A 61 9.84 -52.22 17.18
CA PRO A 61 9.51 -50.79 17.23
C PRO A 61 10.68 -49.98 16.68
N LEU A 62 10.38 -48.99 15.84
CA LEU A 62 11.43 -48.13 15.28
C LEU A 62 12.08 -47.33 16.41
N ASP A 63 13.36 -47.00 16.23
CA ASP A 63 14.04 -46.10 17.16
C ASP A 63 13.39 -44.71 17.06
N ILE A 64 13.39 -43.99 18.17
CA ILE A 64 12.69 -42.71 18.30
C ILE A 64 13.32 -41.66 17.38
N ASP A 65 14.63 -41.75 17.15
CA ASP A 65 15.39 -40.88 16.25
C ASP A 65 15.34 -41.35 14.77
N ASP A 66 14.54 -42.37 14.43
CA ASP A 66 14.42 -42.87 13.05
C ASP A 66 13.67 -41.84 12.17
N PRO A 67 14.24 -41.41 11.03
CA PRO A 67 13.60 -40.45 10.12
C PRO A 67 12.24 -40.92 9.55
N ALA A 68 11.92 -42.22 9.66
CA ALA A 68 10.62 -42.77 9.26
C ALA A 68 9.47 -42.37 10.20
N VAL A 69 9.76 -41.91 11.43
CA VAL A 69 8.75 -41.42 12.38
C VAL A 69 8.46 -39.94 12.09
N THR A 70 7.60 -39.70 11.09
CA THR A 70 7.24 -38.35 10.64
C THR A 70 5.72 -38.18 10.55
N PRO A 71 5.17 -37.03 10.98
CA PRO A 71 3.73 -36.77 10.83
C PRO A 71 3.29 -36.71 9.36
N LEU A 72 4.24 -36.60 8.42
CA LEU A 72 3.97 -36.60 6.98
C LEU A 72 3.52 -37.95 6.42
N ASN A 73 3.61 -39.05 7.19
CA ASN A 73 3.06 -40.34 6.76
C ASN A 73 1.52 -40.29 6.66
N LEU A 74 0.87 -39.43 7.45
CA LEU A 74 -0.57 -39.25 7.47
C LEU A 74 -1.07 -38.40 6.29
N TRP A 75 -2.09 -38.88 5.57
CA TRP A 75 -2.68 -38.23 4.39
C TRP A 75 -3.33 -36.93 4.77
N SER A 76 -3.98 -36.86 5.94
CA SER A 76 -4.55 -35.64 6.49
C SER A 76 -3.48 -34.54 6.63
N ILE A 77 -2.31 -34.88 7.16
CA ILE A 77 -1.18 -33.95 7.33
C ILE A 77 -0.57 -33.56 5.98
N ARG A 78 -0.43 -34.50 5.05
CA ARG A 78 0.00 -34.20 3.67
C ARG A 78 -0.97 -33.26 2.97
N PHE A 79 -2.28 -33.48 3.12
CA PHE A 79 -3.32 -32.59 2.61
C PHE A 79 -3.18 -31.18 3.20
N LEU A 80 -3.04 -31.05 4.53
CA LEU A 80 -2.83 -29.76 5.18
C LEU A 80 -1.59 -29.04 4.62
N ARG A 81 -0.48 -29.76 4.39
CA ARG A 81 0.73 -29.19 3.78
C ARG A 81 0.49 -28.69 2.37
N TYR A 82 -0.11 -29.50 1.49
CA TYR A 82 -0.38 -29.11 0.11
C TYR A 82 -1.39 -27.96 0.01
N PHE A 83 -2.42 -27.96 0.85
CA PHE A 83 -3.34 -26.84 0.93
C PHE A 83 -2.66 -25.55 1.41
N THR A 84 -1.73 -25.67 2.37
CA THR A 84 -0.91 -24.53 2.82
C THR A 84 -0.02 -23.99 1.70
N ILE A 85 0.56 -24.86 0.86
CA ILE A 85 1.30 -24.46 -0.35
C ILE A 85 0.38 -23.75 -1.35
N LEU A 86 -0.85 -24.25 -1.54
CA LEU A 86 -1.84 -23.57 -2.39
C LEU A 86 -2.15 -22.16 -1.85
N LEU A 87 -2.35 -22.00 -0.55
CA LEU A 87 -2.55 -20.68 0.07
C LEU A 87 -1.36 -19.76 -0.14
N PHE A 88 -0.12 -20.26 -0.06
CA PHE A 88 1.08 -19.49 -0.38
C PHE A 88 1.07 -18.99 -1.83
N VAL A 89 0.76 -19.86 -2.79
CA VAL A 89 0.68 -19.50 -4.22
C VAL A 89 -0.40 -18.45 -4.46
N VAL A 90 -1.59 -18.62 -3.87
CA VAL A 90 -2.68 -17.65 -3.96
C VAL A 90 -2.27 -16.31 -3.33
N ALA A 91 -1.62 -16.32 -2.17
CA ALA A 91 -1.12 -15.12 -1.51
C ALA A 91 -0.10 -14.37 -2.38
N CYS A 92 0.85 -15.08 -2.99
CA CYS A 92 1.83 -14.49 -3.90
C CYS A 92 1.19 -13.93 -5.18
N ALA A 93 0.22 -14.65 -5.76
CA ALA A 93 -0.51 -14.17 -6.94
C ALA A 93 -1.30 -12.90 -6.61
N TRP A 94 -2.01 -12.88 -5.48
CA TRP A 94 -2.73 -11.71 -5.01
C TRP A 94 -1.79 -10.53 -4.71
N TRP A 95 -0.66 -10.79 -4.06
CA TRP A 95 0.36 -9.78 -3.79
C TRP A 95 0.92 -9.16 -5.08
N LEU A 96 1.14 -9.96 -6.13
CA LEU A 96 1.58 -9.46 -7.43
C LEU A 96 0.52 -8.57 -8.08
N VAL A 97 -0.76 -8.95 -8.00
CA VAL A 97 -1.87 -8.12 -8.48
C VAL A 97 -1.91 -6.79 -7.73
N LEU A 98 -1.78 -6.81 -6.41
CA LEU A 98 -1.75 -5.59 -5.59
C LEU A 98 -0.53 -4.72 -5.92
N LEU A 99 0.64 -5.33 -6.17
CA LEU A 99 1.85 -4.61 -6.59
C LEU A 99 1.58 -3.84 -7.90
N VAL A 100 1.00 -4.50 -8.90
CA VAL A 100 0.64 -3.85 -10.18
C VAL A 100 -0.42 -2.77 -9.96
N ALA A 101 -1.42 -3.03 -9.11
CA ALA A 101 -2.48 -2.07 -8.77
C ALA A 101 -1.95 -0.80 -8.07
N THR A 102 -0.74 -0.82 -7.51
CA THR A 102 -0.11 0.41 -7.01
C THR A 102 0.28 1.39 -8.13
N PHE A 103 0.47 0.91 -9.37
CA PHE A 103 0.88 1.74 -10.50
C PHE A 103 -0.23 1.93 -11.53
N VAL A 104 -1.05 0.91 -11.77
CA VAL A 104 -2.15 0.93 -12.76
C VAL A 104 -3.32 0.18 -12.15
N ASN A 105 -4.46 0.85 -11.98
CA ASN A 105 -5.63 0.22 -11.37
C ASN A 105 -6.41 -0.60 -12.42
N PRO A 106 -6.59 -1.92 -12.22
CA PRO A 106 -7.55 -2.69 -13.00
C PRO A 106 -8.98 -2.19 -12.75
N PRO A 107 -9.88 -2.32 -13.73
CA PRO A 107 -11.28 -1.95 -13.56
C PRO A 107 -11.90 -2.61 -12.32
N GLY A 108 -12.52 -1.80 -11.45
CA GLY A 108 -13.16 -2.27 -10.23
C GLY A 108 -12.22 -2.56 -9.04
N MET A 109 -10.90 -2.36 -9.18
CA MET A 109 -9.91 -2.61 -8.11
C MET A 109 -9.29 -1.34 -7.53
N HIS A 110 -9.89 -0.16 -7.72
CA HIS A 110 -9.36 1.07 -7.12
C HIS A 110 -9.82 1.23 -5.67
N SER A 111 -8.85 1.52 -4.79
CA SER A 111 -9.10 1.99 -3.43
C SER A 111 -9.20 3.51 -3.44
N ARG A 112 -10.14 4.09 -2.70
CA ARG A 112 -10.23 5.55 -2.49
C ARG A 112 -9.23 6.05 -1.45
N GLY A 113 -8.66 5.13 -0.67
CA GLY A 113 -7.48 5.33 0.17
C GLY A 113 -6.18 5.11 -0.60
N GLY A 114 -5.08 4.92 0.13
CA GLY A 114 -3.76 4.70 -0.47
C GLY A 114 -3.50 3.30 -1.03
N GLY A 115 -4.34 2.30 -0.70
CA GLY A 115 -4.16 0.89 -1.10
C GLY A 115 -3.04 0.12 -0.38
N TRP A 116 -2.28 0.81 0.47
CA TRP A 116 -1.10 0.25 1.15
C TRP A 116 -1.45 -0.80 2.21
N PHE A 117 -2.60 -0.68 2.87
CA PHE A 117 -3.00 -1.61 3.93
C PHE A 117 -3.31 -3.01 3.36
N ALA A 118 -3.97 -3.08 2.20
CA ALA A 118 -4.19 -4.34 1.47
C ALA A 118 -2.87 -5.04 1.11
N PHE A 119 -1.87 -4.26 0.69
CA PHE A 119 -0.54 -4.77 0.36
C PHE A 119 0.20 -5.30 1.59
N ALA A 120 0.15 -4.58 2.71
CA ALA A 120 0.82 -4.95 3.94
C ALA A 120 0.19 -6.19 4.62
N THR A 121 -1.14 -6.27 4.68
CA THR A 121 -1.86 -7.46 5.18
C THR A 121 -1.59 -8.70 4.34
N THR A 122 -1.55 -8.56 3.01
CA THR A 122 -1.18 -9.67 2.12
C THR A 122 0.29 -10.08 2.32
N SER A 123 1.20 -9.13 2.51
CA SER A 123 2.61 -9.42 2.81
C SER A 123 2.76 -10.20 4.13
N LEU A 124 1.98 -9.84 5.15
CA LEU A 124 1.93 -10.58 6.41
C LEU A 124 1.39 -12.02 6.19
N SER A 125 0.37 -12.19 5.36
CA SER A 125 -0.15 -13.53 5.04
C SER A 125 0.90 -14.44 4.38
N ILE A 126 1.70 -13.90 3.46
CA ILE A 126 2.83 -14.63 2.85
C ILE A 126 3.84 -15.02 3.94
N GLY A 127 4.19 -14.09 4.82
CA GLY A 127 5.11 -14.34 5.93
C GLY A 127 4.63 -15.45 6.87
N VAL A 128 3.35 -15.42 7.25
CA VAL A 128 2.72 -16.45 8.10
C VAL A 128 2.76 -17.82 7.44
N VAL A 129 2.34 -17.94 6.17
CA VAL A 129 2.35 -19.23 5.47
C VAL A 129 3.77 -19.75 5.25
N MET A 130 4.71 -18.86 4.91
CA MET A 130 6.12 -19.22 4.73
C MET A 130 6.71 -19.76 6.03
N LEU A 131 6.40 -19.13 7.16
CA LEU A 131 6.88 -19.56 8.47
C LEU A 131 6.25 -20.90 8.89
N LEU A 132 4.94 -21.07 8.68
CA LEU A 132 4.23 -22.33 8.91
C LEU A 132 4.83 -23.49 8.09
N LEU A 133 5.20 -23.24 6.83
CA LEU A 133 5.85 -24.24 5.98
C LEU A 133 7.29 -24.55 6.43
N PHE A 134 7.98 -23.57 7.03
CA PHE A 134 9.34 -23.74 7.55
C PHE A 134 9.37 -24.62 8.81
N SER A 135 8.48 -24.39 9.79
CA SER A 135 8.38 -25.17 11.02
C SER A 135 7.33 -26.29 10.97
N PHE A 136 6.85 -26.65 9.78
CA PHE A 136 5.66 -27.52 9.59
C PHE A 136 5.69 -28.82 10.40
N THR A 137 6.85 -29.49 10.53
CA THR A 137 6.97 -30.79 11.24
C THR A 137 7.35 -30.65 12.71
N ILE A 138 7.57 -29.42 13.20
CA ILE A 138 8.08 -29.13 14.54
C ILE A 138 7.06 -28.24 15.26
N PRO A 139 5.93 -28.79 15.71
CA PRO A 139 4.88 -28.01 16.35
C PRO A 139 5.38 -27.38 17.65
N SER A 140 4.90 -26.18 18.00
CA SER A 140 5.33 -25.44 19.17
C SER A 140 4.16 -24.74 19.86
N ARG A 141 3.96 -25.02 21.15
CA ARG A 141 2.92 -24.38 21.96
C ARG A 141 3.10 -22.86 22.07
N ALA A 142 4.35 -22.39 22.07
CA ALA A 142 4.63 -20.96 22.11
C ALA A 142 4.20 -20.27 20.81
N GLU A 143 4.46 -20.90 19.65
CA GLU A 143 4.02 -20.39 18.34
C GLU A 143 2.50 -20.36 18.26
N GLU A 144 1.83 -21.43 18.69
CA GLU A 144 0.37 -21.54 18.73
C GLU A 144 -0.29 -20.39 19.52
N VAL A 145 0.25 -20.07 20.71
CA VAL A 145 -0.26 -18.99 21.56
C VAL A 145 -0.04 -17.63 20.90
N VAL A 146 1.17 -17.34 20.41
CA VAL A 146 1.46 -16.06 19.76
C VAL A 146 0.63 -15.88 18.49
N GLN A 147 0.49 -16.94 17.67
CA GLN A 147 -0.34 -16.94 16.47
C GLN A 147 -1.81 -16.71 16.78
N SER A 148 -2.31 -17.29 17.88
CA SER A 148 -3.68 -17.05 18.35
C SER A 148 -3.90 -15.59 18.75
N VAL A 149 -2.93 -14.97 19.43
CA VAL A 149 -2.97 -13.54 19.77
C VAL A 149 -2.96 -12.67 18.51
N ILE A 150 -2.12 -13.00 17.52
CA ILE A 150 -2.10 -12.30 16.22
C ILE A 150 -3.46 -12.41 15.53
N ALA A 151 -4.07 -13.59 15.51
CA ALA A 151 -5.39 -13.79 14.91
C ALA A 151 -6.47 -12.92 15.58
N VAL A 152 -6.43 -12.78 16.91
CA VAL A 152 -7.34 -11.89 17.64
C VAL A 152 -7.12 -10.42 17.28
N LEU A 153 -5.87 -9.96 17.18
CA LEU A 153 -5.56 -8.59 16.75
C LEU A 153 -6.04 -8.32 15.32
N LEU A 154 -5.79 -9.25 14.39
CA LEU A 154 -6.27 -9.12 13.01
C LEU A 154 -7.80 -9.16 12.90
N LEU A 155 -8.48 -9.88 13.80
CA LEU A 155 -9.93 -9.84 13.91
C LEU A 155 -10.41 -8.46 14.38
N VAL A 156 -9.74 -7.85 15.38
CA VAL A 156 -10.01 -6.48 15.82
C VAL A 156 -9.81 -5.49 14.67
N ASP A 157 -8.74 -5.62 13.90
CA ASP A 157 -8.45 -4.80 12.73
C ASP A 157 -9.58 -4.89 11.69
N LEU A 158 -10.04 -6.12 11.38
CA LEU A 158 -11.15 -6.35 10.46
C LEU A 158 -12.46 -5.73 10.98
N VAL A 159 -12.73 -5.84 12.29
CA VAL A 159 -13.91 -5.22 12.91
C VAL A 159 -13.84 -3.70 12.79
N ILE A 160 -12.71 -3.07 13.11
CA ILE A 160 -12.52 -1.62 12.97
C ILE A 160 -12.74 -1.21 11.50
N LEU A 161 -12.13 -1.94 10.57
CA LEU A 161 -12.21 -1.66 9.14
C LEU A 161 -13.65 -1.69 8.60
N VAL A 162 -14.43 -2.70 9.00
CA VAL A 162 -15.82 -2.85 8.54
C VAL A 162 -16.80 -1.94 9.27
N SER A 163 -16.51 -1.60 10.54
CA SER A 163 -17.41 -0.81 11.39
C SER A 163 -17.34 0.69 11.11
N VAL A 164 -16.19 1.21 10.66
CA VAL A 164 -16.00 2.64 10.37
C VAL A 164 -16.28 2.89 8.89
N PRO A 165 -17.38 3.59 8.52
CA PRO A 165 -17.77 3.74 7.11
C PRO A 165 -16.69 4.38 6.24
N ALA A 166 -15.99 5.39 6.76
CA ALA A 166 -14.92 6.07 6.03
C ALA A 166 -13.72 5.15 5.74
N LEU A 167 -13.35 4.26 6.67
CA LEU A 167 -12.29 3.27 6.44
C LEU A 167 -12.71 2.21 5.42
N ARG A 168 -13.96 1.76 5.53
CA ARG A 168 -14.55 0.80 4.60
C ARG A 168 -14.56 1.32 3.16
N ASP A 169 -14.92 2.59 2.99
CA ASP A 169 -14.96 3.24 1.67
C ASP A 169 -13.54 3.48 1.12
N ASP A 170 -12.58 3.78 1.99
CA ASP A 170 -11.17 3.98 1.62
C ASP A 170 -10.50 2.71 1.13
N GLU A 171 -10.58 1.65 1.92
CA GLU A 171 -9.92 0.38 1.59
C GLU A 171 -10.70 -0.42 0.53
N GLY A 172 -12.01 -0.19 0.43
CA GLY A 172 -12.90 -0.89 -0.48
C GLY A 172 -12.88 -2.41 -0.28
N TRP A 173 -13.42 -3.14 -1.26
CA TRP A 173 -13.43 -4.61 -1.19
C TRP A 173 -12.02 -5.21 -1.25
N VAL A 174 -11.07 -4.53 -1.89
CA VAL A 174 -9.68 -4.99 -2.03
C VAL A 174 -9.00 -5.09 -0.66
N GLY A 175 -9.06 -4.03 0.15
CA GLY A 175 -8.48 -4.05 1.49
C GLY A 175 -9.26 -4.92 2.48
N ILE A 176 -10.58 -4.96 2.39
CA ILE A 176 -11.41 -5.86 3.22
C ILE A 176 -11.10 -7.32 2.89
N GLY A 177 -11.03 -7.67 1.60
CA GLY A 177 -10.69 -9.01 1.14
C GLY A 177 -9.30 -9.46 1.60
N SER A 178 -8.29 -8.60 1.47
CA SER A 178 -6.94 -8.87 1.99
C SER A 178 -6.92 -9.06 3.51
N SER A 179 -7.71 -8.28 4.25
CA SER A 179 -7.82 -8.38 5.71
C SER A 179 -8.51 -9.68 6.16
N ILE A 180 -9.56 -10.10 5.45
CA ILE A 180 -10.21 -11.40 5.67
C ILE A 180 -9.23 -12.53 5.36
N PHE A 181 -8.48 -12.42 4.26
CA PHE A 181 -7.55 -13.45 3.83
C PHE A 181 -6.40 -13.64 4.83
N VAL A 182 -5.79 -12.57 5.34
CA VAL A 182 -4.72 -12.69 6.36
C VAL A 182 -5.25 -13.27 7.67
N LEU A 183 -6.47 -12.90 8.10
CA LEU A 183 -7.11 -13.50 9.27
C LEU A 183 -7.34 -15.00 9.05
N PHE A 184 -7.90 -15.38 7.90
CA PHE A 184 -8.14 -16.78 7.54
C PHE A 184 -6.83 -17.59 7.54
N VAL A 185 -5.78 -17.09 6.90
CA VAL A 185 -4.45 -17.71 6.88
C VAL A 185 -3.86 -17.84 8.29
N THR A 186 -4.04 -16.84 9.13
CA THR A 186 -3.51 -16.85 10.51
C THR A 186 -4.23 -17.89 11.37
N VAL A 187 -5.56 -17.98 11.26
CA VAL A 187 -6.36 -19.02 11.93
C VAL A 187 -6.03 -20.40 11.37
N TRP A 188 -5.86 -20.52 10.05
CA TRP A 188 -5.45 -21.75 9.39
C TRP A 188 -4.12 -22.26 9.95
N ALA A 189 -3.14 -21.38 10.16
CA ALA A 189 -1.86 -21.76 10.76
C ALA A 189 -2.02 -22.38 12.16
N VAL A 190 -2.87 -21.80 13.02
CA VAL A 190 -3.17 -22.37 14.35
C VAL A 190 -3.79 -23.76 14.24
N VAL A 191 -4.71 -23.95 13.28
CA VAL A 191 -5.37 -25.25 13.04
C VAL A 191 -4.37 -26.28 12.54
N VAL A 192 -3.49 -25.90 11.60
CA VAL A 192 -2.45 -26.78 11.07
C VAL A 192 -1.46 -27.18 12.17
N ASP A 193 -0.94 -26.24 12.94
CA ASP A 193 0.01 -26.53 14.01
C ASP A 193 -0.56 -27.51 15.03
N ARG A 194 -1.81 -27.29 15.47
CA ARG A 194 -2.50 -28.23 16.38
C ARG A 194 -2.72 -29.59 15.75
N SER A 195 -3.09 -29.63 14.47
CA SER A 195 -3.35 -30.88 13.77
C SER A 195 -2.06 -31.68 13.57
N VAL A 196 -0.94 -31.01 13.26
CA VAL A 196 0.37 -31.64 13.14
C VAL A 196 0.89 -32.11 14.50
N GLU A 197 0.66 -31.37 15.58
CA GLU A 197 0.97 -31.84 16.93
C GLU A 197 0.24 -33.12 17.28
N TRP A 198 -1.06 -33.20 16.97
CA TRP A 198 -1.85 -34.42 17.16
C TRP A 198 -1.36 -35.56 16.27
N GLY A 199 -1.14 -35.29 14.98
CA GLY A 199 -0.65 -36.31 14.04
C GLY A 199 0.75 -36.82 14.39
N LYS A 200 1.65 -35.95 14.87
CA LYS A 200 2.98 -36.34 15.36
C LYS A 200 2.86 -37.27 16.57
N LYS A 201 2.02 -36.91 17.54
CA LYS A 201 1.79 -37.72 18.73
C LYS A 201 1.19 -39.10 18.39
N GLU A 202 0.22 -39.14 17.48
CA GLU A 202 -0.41 -40.39 17.04
C GLU A 202 0.60 -41.32 16.34
N GLU A 203 1.45 -40.77 15.47
CA GLU A 203 2.44 -41.56 14.74
C GLU A 203 3.60 -42.03 15.65
N GLU A 204 4.03 -41.21 16.61
CA GLU A 204 4.98 -41.61 17.65
C GLU A 204 4.41 -42.75 18.51
N GLU A 205 3.18 -42.63 19.01
CA GLU A 205 2.51 -43.69 19.77
C GLU A 205 2.34 -44.96 18.94
N ARG A 206 2.07 -44.84 17.64
CA ARG A 206 1.87 -45.98 16.72
C ARG A 206 3.16 -46.74 16.41
N LEU A 207 4.26 -46.04 16.13
CA LEU A 207 5.52 -46.64 15.67
C LEU A 207 6.50 -46.99 16.80
N THR A 208 6.45 -46.23 17.90
CA THR A 208 7.39 -46.38 19.04
C THR A 208 6.71 -46.84 20.33
N GLY A 209 5.37 -46.72 20.42
CA GLY A 209 4.58 -47.11 21.60
C GLY A 209 4.50 -46.05 22.71
N ARG A 210 5.12 -44.88 22.55
CA ARG A 210 5.06 -43.73 23.48
C ARG A 210 5.15 -42.41 22.71
N ALA A 211 4.60 -41.33 23.27
CA ALA A 211 4.82 -39.97 22.76
C ALA A 211 6.15 -39.40 23.30
N GLU A 212 6.97 -38.82 22.43
CA GLU A 212 8.25 -38.23 22.81
C GLU A 212 8.07 -36.76 23.19
N THR A 213 8.79 -36.31 24.23
CA THR A 213 8.69 -34.93 24.74
C THR A 213 9.98 -34.16 24.62
N ARG A 214 11.09 -34.84 24.35
CA ARG A 214 12.41 -34.24 24.15
C ARG A 214 12.50 -33.62 22.76
N ARG A 215 13.30 -32.56 22.66
CA ARG A 215 13.63 -31.90 21.39
C ARG A 215 15.14 -31.89 21.22
N SER A 216 15.59 -32.17 20.01
CA SER A 216 16.98 -32.01 19.62
C SER A 216 17.39 -30.53 19.66
N ILE A 217 18.70 -30.26 19.74
CA ILE A 217 19.24 -28.89 19.68
C ILE A 217 18.82 -28.20 18.38
N LYS A 218 18.76 -28.95 17.27
CA LYS A 218 18.32 -28.43 15.96
C LYS A 218 16.87 -27.98 15.98
N GLU A 219 15.97 -28.77 16.58
CA GLU A 219 14.57 -28.38 16.75
C GLU A 219 14.42 -27.18 17.67
N TRP A 220 15.19 -27.12 18.77
CA TRP A 220 15.22 -25.94 19.63
C TRP A 220 15.68 -24.67 18.89
N CYS A 221 16.72 -24.76 18.07
CA CYS A 221 17.16 -23.64 17.24
C CYS A 221 16.09 -23.23 16.21
N SER A 222 15.39 -24.19 15.61
CA SER A 222 14.29 -23.92 14.66
C SER A 222 13.10 -23.23 15.33
N VAL A 223 12.74 -23.67 16.53
CA VAL A 223 11.63 -23.09 17.31
C VAL A 223 12.01 -21.70 17.79
N LEU A 224 13.26 -21.50 18.22
CA LEU A 224 13.75 -20.18 18.60
C LEU A 224 13.73 -19.21 17.42
N SER A 225 14.20 -19.61 16.24
CA SER A 225 14.18 -18.75 15.05
C SER A 225 12.75 -18.43 14.60
N ALA A 226 11.86 -19.42 14.61
CA ALA A 226 10.45 -19.21 14.29
C ALA A 226 9.76 -18.27 15.28
N LEU A 227 10.02 -18.45 16.58
CA LEU A 227 9.49 -17.58 17.63
C LEU A 227 9.97 -16.13 17.48
N VAL A 228 11.23 -15.89 17.10
CA VAL A 228 11.75 -14.54 16.85
C VAL A 228 10.98 -13.87 15.69
N VAL A 229 10.75 -14.57 14.58
CA VAL A 229 9.97 -14.04 13.46
C VAL A 229 8.50 -13.81 13.86
N MET A 230 7.92 -14.71 14.65
CA MET A 230 6.57 -14.57 15.19
C MET A 230 6.41 -13.34 16.09
N VAL A 231 7.41 -13.02 16.91
CA VAL A 231 7.40 -11.79 17.71
C VAL A 231 7.39 -10.55 16.80
N VAL A 232 8.11 -10.58 15.68
CA VAL A 232 8.04 -9.49 14.68
C VAL A 232 6.64 -9.38 14.08
N PHE A 233 5.99 -10.50 13.72
CA PHE A 233 4.61 -10.50 13.22
C PHE A 233 3.61 -9.98 14.26
N LEU A 234 3.80 -10.33 15.54
CA LEU A 234 3.01 -9.80 16.64
C LEU A 234 3.15 -8.28 16.75
N VAL A 235 4.38 -7.75 16.68
CA VAL A 235 4.62 -6.31 16.68
C VAL A 235 3.95 -5.64 15.47
N ILE A 236 4.05 -6.24 14.28
CA ILE A 236 3.38 -5.74 13.06
C ILE A 236 1.86 -5.69 13.26
N ALA A 237 1.23 -6.73 13.81
CA ALA A 237 -0.20 -6.75 14.08
C ALA A 237 -0.62 -5.66 15.09
N ILE A 238 0.14 -5.47 16.17
CA ILE A 238 -0.09 -4.38 17.14
C ILE A 238 -0.02 -3.01 16.45
N LEU A 239 0.96 -2.82 15.58
CA LEU A 239 1.15 -1.58 14.82
C LEU A 239 0.02 -1.34 13.81
N PHE A 240 -0.49 -2.40 13.15
CA PHE A 240 -1.67 -2.31 12.29
C PHE A 240 -2.89 -1.85 13.08
N THR A 241 -3.16 -2.46 14.24
CA THR A 241 -4.26 -2.06 15.13
C THR A 241 -4.13 -0.62 15.59
N GLY A 242 -2.94 -0.20 16.04
CA GLY A 242 -2.70 1.19 16.43
C GLY A 242 -2.95 2.17 15.28
N THR A 243 -2.45 1.84 14.08
CA THR A 243 -2.55 2.71 12.89
C THR A 243 -3.99 2.81 12.40
N LEU A 244 -4.73 1.69 12.34
CA LEU A 244 -6.15 1.70 11.98
C LEU A 244 -6.99 2.45 12.99
N SER A 245 -6.73 2.27 14.29
CA SER A 245 -7.42 3.01 15.36
C SER A 245 -7.20 4.51 15.24
N LEU A 246 -5.97 4.93 14.93
CA LEU A 246 -5.66 6.34 14.74
C LEU A 246 -6.27 6.92 13.47
N ARG A 247 -6.29 6.16 12.36
CA ARG A 247 -7.01 6.55 11.14
C ARG A 247 -8.52 6.67 11.40
N ALA A 248 -9.11 5.73 12.12
CA ALA A 248 -10.53 5.80 12.52
C ALA A 248 -10.81 7.08 13.33
N TYR A 249 -9.90 7.43 14.25
CA TYR A 249 -9.97 8.69 14.99
C TYR A 249 -9.81 9.91 14.07
N ASP A 250 -8.94 9.87 13.07
CA ASP A 250 -8.76 10.97 12.12
C ASP A 250 -10.03 11.22 11.29
N TYR A 251 -10.75 10.16 10.88
CA TYR A 251 -12.04 10.31 10.17
C TYR A 251 -13.18 10.88 11.02
N SER A 252 -12.99 11.02 12.33
CA SER A 252 -13.93 11.79 13.16
C SER A 252 -13.82 13.30 12.95
N LEU A 253 -12.84 13.78 12.18
CA LEU A 253 -12.74 15.16 11.77
C LEU A 253 -13.66 15.43 10.59
N ASP A 254 -14.66 16.28 10.80
CA ASP A 254 -15.54 16.73 9.74
C ASP A 254 -14.77 17.60 8.73
N ALA A 255 -14.95 17.28 7.45
CA ALA A 255 -14.42 18.11 6.37
C ALA A 255 -15.26 19.40 6.27
N PRO A 256 -14.65 20.60 6.28
CA PRO A 256 -15.40 21.83 6.03
C PRO A 256 -15.90 21.85 4.59
N GLY A 257 -17.15 22.24 4.32
CA GLY A 257 -17.68 22.26 2.93
C GLY A 257 -18.19 20.89 2.49
N GLU A 258 -18.00 20.55 1.21
CA GLU A 258 -18.64 19.39 0.58
C GLU A 258 -17.63 18.43 -0.06
N ARG A 259 -18.04 17.16 -0.17
CA ARG A 259 -17.27 16.11 -0.89
C ARG A 259 -18.07 15.68 -2.11
N ILE A 260 -17.57 16.03 -3.28
CA ILE A 260 -18.27 15.93 -4.57
C ILE A 260 -17.73 14.74 -5.35
N TRP A 261 -18.62 13.93 -5.90
CA TRP A 261 -18.26 12.83 -6.81
C TRP A 261 -17.76 13.37 -8.14
N VAL A 262 -16.65 12.82 -8.62
CA VAL A 262 -16.05 13.13 -9.92
C VAL A 262 -15.62 11.85 -10.63
N ASP A 263 -15.31 11.96 -11.92
CA ASP A 263 -14.82 10.86 -12.77
C ASP A 263 -15.79 9.66 -12.75
N ASP A 264 -17.02 9.90 -13.22
CA ASP A 264 -18.11 8.90 -13.25
C ASP A 264 -18.37 8.23 -11.89
N GLU A 265 -18.34 9.02 -10.81
CA GLU A 265 -18.51 8.58 -9.42
C GLU A 265 -17.42 7.60 -8.92
N ALA A 266 -16.25 7.60 -9.55
CA ALA A 266 -15.12 6.79 -9.11
C ALA A 266 -14.62 7.19 -7.71
N TYR A 267 -14.50 8.49 -7.44
CA TYR A 267 -13.96 9.02 -6.18
C TYR A 267 -14.55 10.40 -5.82
N LYS A 268 -14.38 10.84 -4.57
CA LYS A 268 -14.82 12.16 -4.11
C LYS A 268 -13.66 13.14 -3.92
N VAL A 269 -13.85 14.37 -4.36
CA VAL A 269 -12.96 15.50 -4.05
C VAL A 269 -13.63 16.47 -3.09
N HIS A 270 -12.84 17.01 -2.18
CA HIS A 270 -13.25 18.04 -1.23
C HIS A 270 -13.23 19.41 -1.90
N LEU A 271 -14.30 20.17 -1.70
CA LEU A 271 -14.44 21.56 -2.13
C LEU A 271 -15.10 22.37 -1.01
N PHE A 272 -14.49 23.50 -0.68
CA PHE A 272 -15.05 24.47 0.26
C PHE A 272 -15.20 25.83 -0.43
N CYS A 273 -16.34 26.48 -0.21
CA CYS A 273 -16.61 27.83 -0.66
C CYS A 273 -17.32 28.62 0.44
N THR A 274 -16.99 29.90 0.60
CA THR A 274 -17.72 30.78 1.51
C THR A 274 -19.13 31.08 0.96
N PRO A 275 -20.12 31.46 1.80
CA PRO A 275 -21.47 31.80 1.34
C PRO A 275 -21.50 33.03 0.43
N ARG A 276 -22.47 33.11 -0.50
CA ARG A 276 -22.74 34.33 -1.30
C ARG A 276 -23.68 35.26 -0.52
N HIS A 277 -23.36 36.54 -0.49
CA HIS A 277 -24.21 37.60 0.04
C HIS A 277 -24.55 38.57 -1.10
N ALA A 278 -25.84 38.82 -1.30
CA ALA A 278 -26.36 39.52 -2.49
C ALA A 278 -25.88 40.98 -2.66
N ASN A 279 -25.18 41.57 -1.69
CA ASN A 279 -24.94 43.02 -1.58
C ASN A 279 -23.47 43.47 -1.64
N LYS A 280 -22.53 42.62 -2.09
CA LYS A 280 -21.12 43.05 -2.22
C LYS A 280 -20.56 42.83 -3.63
N THR A 281 -20.12 43.92 -4.26
CA THR A 281 -19.49 43.92 -5.59
C THR A 281 -18.27 43.02 -5.67
N ARG A 282 -17.45 42.95 -4.60
CA ARG A 282 -16.28 42.06 -4.51
C ARG A 282 -16.64 40.57 -4.40
N GLU A 283 -17.86 40.22 -4.03
CA GLU A 283 -18.32 38.81 -3.99
C GLU A 283 -18.67 38.26 -5.38
N ALA A 284 -18.72 39.12 -6.39
CA ALA A 284 -18.92 38.72 -7.79
C ALA A 284 -17.72 37.95 -8.37
N VAL A 285 -16.53 38.02 -7.73
CA VAL A 285 -15.33 37.31 -8.14
C VAL A 285 -14.87 36.38 -7.03
N THR A 286 -14.66 35.12 -7.38
CA THR A 286 -14.21 34.08 -6.45
C THR A 286 -12.69 33.98 -6.48
N VAL A 287 -12.04 34.16 -5.34
CA VAL A 287 -10.63 33.77 -5.18
C VAL A 287 -10.58 32.29 -4.91
N PHE A 288 -9.90 31.55 -5.78
CA PHE A 288 -9.84 30.09 -5.77
C PHE A 288 -8.42 29.64 -5.43
N LEU A 289 -8.26 28.91 -4.32
CA LEU A 289 -6.95 28.47 -3.86
C LEU A 289 -6.59 27.07 -4.38
N GLU A 290 -5.35 26.94 -4.82
CA GLU A 290 -4.73 25.68 -5.20
C GLU A 290 -3.50 25.41 -4.33
N GLY A 291 -3.48 24.25 -3.67
CA GLY A 291 -2.39 23.85 -2.79
C GLY A 291 -1.13 23.45 -3.58
N GLY A 292 0.04 23.63 -2.97
CA GLY A 292 1.34 23.23 -3.54
C GLY A 292 1.75 21.81 -3.17
N GLU A 293 2.82 21.65 -2.41
CA GLU A 293 3.34 20.33 -2.05
C GLU A 293 2.47 19.63 -0.99
N ARG A 294 1.57 20.38 -0.36
CA ARG A 294 0.62 19.96 0.67
C ARG A 294 -0.77 20.54 0.41
N ALA A 295 -1.75 20.12 1.21
CA ALA A 295 -3.12 20.63 1.17
C ALA A 295 -3.18 22.13 1.45
N VAL A 296 -4.24 22.80 1.00
CA VAL A 296 -4.43 24.25 1.20
C VAL A 296 -4.51 24.61 2.68
N GLY A 297 -5.08 23.71 3.50
CA GLY A 297 -5.10 23.83 4.96
C GLY A 297 -3.71 23.90 5.63
N ASN A 298 -2.62 23.69 4.90
CA ASN A 298 -1.24 23.79 5.42
C ASN A 298 -0.70 25.24 5.48
N GLY A 299 -1.52 26.18 5.94
CA GLY A 299 -1.18 27.59 6.13
C GLY A 299 -1.67 28.55 5.03
N LEU A 300 -1.85 28.08 3.78
CA LEU A 300 -2.36 28.95 2.71
C LEU A 300 -3.82 29.37 2.99
N MET A 301 -4.63 28.47 3.56
CA MET A 301 -5.99 28.78 3.99
C MET A 301 -6.03 29.84 5.08
N ASP A 302 -5.10 29.83 6.02
CA ASP A 302 -5.07 30.78 7.14
C ASP A 302 -4.89 32.22 6.63
N TRP A 303 -3.97 32.40 5.68
CA TRP A 303 -3.76 33.67 4.99
C TRP A 303 -5.01 34.12 4.23
N ALA A 304 -5.57 33.23 3.41
CA ALA A 304 -6.70 33.59 2.58
C ALA A 304 -7.97 33.89 3.39
N HIS A 305 -8.19 33.16 4.49
CA HIS A 305 -9.30 33.38 5.40
C HIS A 305 -9.20 34.75 6.06
N ASP A 306 -8.02 35.12 6.54
CA ASP A 306 -7.77 36.43 7.11
C ASP A 306 -7.94 37.56 6.07
N ALA A 307 -7.45 37.38 4.84
CA ALA A 307 -7.69 38.32 3.74
C ALA A 307 -9.19 38.46 3.37
N TYR A 308 -9.97 37.38 3.51
CA TYR A 308 -11.42 37.38 3.36
C TYR A 308 -12.11 38.13 4.50
N VAL A 309 -11.76 37.85 5.77
CA VAL A 309 -12.34 38.51 6.95
C VAL A 309 -12.04 40.01 6.95
N ARG A 310 -10.83 40.41 6.54
CA ARG A 310 -10.42 41.82 6.39
C ARG A 310 -11.04 42.52 5.18
N GLY A 311 -11.78 41.80 4.34
CA GLY A 311 -12.49 42.35 3.18
C GLY A 311 -11.61 42.67 1.97
N SER A 312 -10.35 42.25 1.97
CA SER A 312 -9.47 42.33 0.79
C SER A 312 -9.94 41.37 -0.31
N ILE A 313 -10.54 40.25 0.08
CA ILE A 313 -11.15 39.26 -0.80
C ILE A 313 -12.65 39.18 -0.49
N GLY A 314 -13.50 39.18 -1.51
CA GLY A 314 -14.95 39.09 -1.33
C GLY A 314 -15.46 37.67 -1.14
N ARG A 315 -15.00 36.72 -1.96
CA ARG A 315 -15.43 35.32 -1.94
C ARG A 315 -14.23 34.39 -2.04
N LEU A 316 -14.21 33.34 -1.21
CA LEU A 316 -13.09 32.42 -1.10
C LEU A 316 -13.57 30.99 -1.33
N CYS A 317 -12.90 30.28 -2.24
CA CYS A 317 -13.04 28.85 -2.42
C CYS A 317 -11.68 28.18 -2.42
N TYR A 318 -11.62 26.93 -1.98
CA TYR A 318 -10.46 26.07 -2.15
C TYR A 318 -10.90 24.62 -2.28
N TRP A 319 -10.03 23.80 -2.81
CA TRP A 319 -10.25 22.37 -2.90
C TRP A 319 -8.97 21.63 -2.51
N ASP A 320 -9.12 20.39 -2.08
CA ASP A 320 -8.01 19.48 -1.93
C ASP A 320 -7.89 18.61 -3.18
N ARG A 321 -6.72 18.61 -3.83
CA ARG A 321 -6.44 17.70 -4.96
C ARG A 321 -6.64 16.23 -4.54
N PRO A 322 -6.91 15.32 -5.49
CA PRO A 322 -7.07 13.91 -5.17
C PRO A 322 -5.90 13.37 -4.34
N GLY A 323 -6.22 12.75 -3.20
CA GLY A 323 -5.29 12.23 -2.20
C GLY A 323 -4.68 13.25 -1.23
N TYR A 324 -5.07 14.51 -1.30
CA TYR A 324 -4.70 15.55 -0.33
C TYR A 324 -5.86 15.80 0.64
N GLY A 325 -5.52 16.23 1.87
CA GLY A 325 -6.50 16.69 2.86
C GLY A 325 -7.71 15.77 2.99
N PHE A 326 -8.89 16.28 2.67
CA PHE A 326 -10.16 15.55 2.79
C PHE A 326 -10.60 14.80 1.52
N SER A 327 -9.84 14.90 0.43
CA SER A 327 -10.13 14.23 -0.84
C SER A 327 -9.72 12.76 -0.84
N ASP A 328 -10.46 11.97 -1.61
CA ASP A 328 -10.09 10.59 -1.94
C ASP A 328 -8.93 10.57 -2.92
N VAL A 329 -8.24 9.44 -2.99
CA VAL A 329 -7.22 9.16 -4.02
C VAL A 329 -7.92 8.80 -5.32
N ALA A 330 -7.46 9.38 -6.43
CA ALA A 330 -7.93 9.03 -7.77
C ALA A 330 -7.32 7.69 -8.24
N PRO A 331 -8.02 6.93 -9.09
CA PRO A 331 -7.43 5.78 -9.77
C PRO A 331 -6.12 6.14 -10.49
N SER A 332 -5.11 5.26 -10.42
CA SER A 332 -3.87 5.44 -11.17
C SER A 332 -4.07 5.11 -12.65
N PRO A 333 -3.41 5.85 -13.57
CA PRO A 333 -2.54 7.01 -13.33
C PRO A 333 -3.32 8.33 -13.13
N LEU A 334 -2.71 9.31 -12.45
CA LEU A 334 -3.27 10.66 -12.29
C LEU A 334 -2.26 11.71 -12.76
N SER A 335 -2.60 12.47 -13.81
CA SER A 335 -1.83 13.62 -14.30
C SER A 335 -2.35 14.95 -13.75
N ALA A 336 -1.60 16.03 -13.96
CA ALA A 336 -2.03 17.37 -13.57
C ALA A 336 -3.27 17.83 -14.37
N GLY A 337 -3.37 17.45 -15.64
CA GLY A 337 -4.54 17.70 -16.47
C GLY A 337 -5.76 16.91 -16.03
N MET A 338 -5.62 15.62 -15.71
CA MET A 338 -6.74 14.82 -15.17
C MET A 338 -7.27 15.40 -13.86
N ALA A 339 -6.38 15.86 -12.97
CA ALA A 339 -6.78 16.56 -11.76
C ALA A 339 -7.51 17.89 -12.07
N ALA A 340 -7.07 18.65 -13.08
CA ALA A 340 -7.75 19.87 -13.51
C ALA A 340 -9.15 19.59 -14.11
N ASP A 341 -9.33 18.47 -14.82
CA ASP A 341 -10.64 18.05 -15.33
C ASP A 341 -11.58 17.65 -14.19
N ALA A 342 -11.07 16.89 -13.21
CA ALA A 342 -11.82 16.57 -11.99
C ALA A 342 -12.23 17.82 -11.20
N LEU A 343 -11.35 18.83 -11.10
CA LEU A 343 -11.71 20.13 -10.51
C LEU A 343 -12.86 20.81 -11.29
N SER A 344 -12.78 20.78 -12.62
CA SER A 344 -13.79 21.39 -13.49
C SER A 344 -15.16 20.76 -13.31
N GLU A 345 -15.20 19.43 -13.22
CA GLU A 345 -16.41 18.67 -12.92
C GLU A 345 -16.95 19.00 -11.52
N ALA A 346 -16.08 19.04 -10.50
CA ALA A 346 -16.48 19.36 -9.13
C ALA A 346 -17.08 20.77 -9.02
N LEU A 347 -16.46 21.77 -9.66
CA LEU A 347 -16.96 23.14 -9.71
C LEU A 347 -18.31 23.22 -10.42
N ALA A 348 -18.47 22.52 -11.54
CA ALA A 348 -19.74 22.47 -12.27
C ALA A 348 -20.87 21.85 -11.41
N LYS A 349 -20.59 20.74 -10.72
CA LYS A 349 -21.54 20.09 -9.80
C LYS A 349 -21.89 20.97 -8.58
N ALA A 350 -20.93 21.75 -8.09
CA ALA A 350 -21.16 22.73 -7.02
C ALA A 350 -21.88 24.02 -7.48
N GLY A 351 -22.09 24.20 -8.80
CA GLY A 351 -22.66 25.43 -9.35
C GLY A 351 -21.71 26.63 -9.32
N GLU A 352 -20.40 26.38 -9.21
CA GLU A 352 -19.37 27.42 -9.21
C GLU A 352 -18.84 27.65 -10.63
N THR A 353 -19.34 28.69 -11.29
CA THR A 353 -19.02 29.00 -12.69
C THR A 353 -18.01 30.14 -12.87
N GLY A 354 -17.50 30.70 -11.76
CA GLY A 354 -16.66 31.90 -11.76
C GLY A 354 -17.47 33.20 -11.86
N PRO A 355 -16.82 34.35 -12.12
CA PRO A 355 -15.40 34.51 -12.48
C PRO A 355 -14.43 34.16 -11.34
N PHE A 356 -13.26 33.64 -11.71
CA PHE A 356 -12.24 33.16 -10.77
C PHE A 356 -10.95 34.01 -10.82
N ILE A 357 -10.34 34.22 -9.66
CA ILE A 357 -8.93 34.57 -9.53
C ILE A 357 -8.23 33.36 -8.91
N LEU A 358 -7.33 32.74 -9.67
CA LEU A 358 -6.60 31.56 -9.19
C LEU A 358 -5.42 32.01 -8.33
N VAL A 359 -5.31 31.48 -7.12
CA VAL A 359 -4.16 31.69 -6.23
C VAL A 359 -3.53 30.33 -5.98
N SER A 360 -2.30 30.15 -6.42
CA SER A 360 -1.65 28.84 -6.38
C SER A 360 -0.24 28.92 -5.87
N HIS A 361 0.19 27.92 -5.11
CA HIS A 361 1.54 27.84 -4.55
C HIS A 361 2.34 26.68 -5.14
N GLY A 362 3.65 26.87 -5.36
CA GLY A 362 4.59 25.80 -5.70
C GLY A 362 4.13 24.99 -6.91
N ILE A 363 4.10 23.65 -6.78
CA ILE A 363 3.59 22.77 -7.84
C ILE A 363 2.12 23.01 -8.22
N GLY A 364 1.31 23.56 -7.30
CA GLY A 364 -0.08 23.95 -7.56
C GLY A 364 -0.23 24.90 -8.74
N SER A 365 0.81 25.68 -9.04
CA SER A 365 0.83 26.56 -10.22
C SER A 365 0.76 25.81 -11.56
N ILE A 366 1.26 24.58 -11.65
CA ILE A 366 1.10 23.72 -12.83
C ILE A 366 -0.37 23.37 -13.04
N TYR A 367 -1.04 22.92 -11.97
CA TYR A 367 -2.46 22.56 -12.00
C TYR A 367 -3.34 23.78 -12.33
N SER A 368 -3.11 24.91 -11.66
CA SER A 368 -3.86 26.16 -11.90
C SER A 368 -3.66 26.71 -13.32
N ARG A 369 -2.45 26.63 -13.89
CA ARG A 369 -2.21 27.05 -15.28
C ARG A 369 -2.92 26.15 -16.28
N ILE A 370 -2.90 24.82 -16.08
CA ILE A 370 -3.65 23.90 -16.94
C ILE A 370 -5.15 24.21 -16.85
N PHE A 371 -5.69 24.37 -15.64
CA PHE A 371 -7.09 24.75 -15.43
C PHE A 371 -7.44 26.08 -16.11
N SER A 372 -6.59 27.12 -15.94
CA SER A 372 -6.74 28.44 -16.54
C SER A 372 -6.76 28.39 -18.07
N SER A 373 -5.87 27.60 -18.67
CA SER A 373 -5.78 27.43 -20.11
C SER A 373 -7.05 26.81 -20.72
N ARG A 374 -7.76 25.97 -19.96
CA ARG A 374 -9.03 25.33 -20.35
C ARG A 374 -10.26 26.20 -20.04
N HIS A 375 -10.15 27.13 -19.09
CA HIS A 375 -11.26 27.97 -18.59
C HIS A 375 -10.99 29.47 -18.74
N GLY A 376 -10.30 29.88 -19.81
CA GLY A 376 -9.80 31.25 -19.97
C GLY A 376 -10.86 32.36 -19.95
N THR A 377 -12.13 32.04 -20.19
CA THR A 377 -13.25 33.00 -20.08
C THR A 377 -13.69 33.21 -18.63
N ALA A 378 -13.66 32.15 -17.81
CA ALA A 378 -14.03 32.17 -16.40
C ALA A 378 -12.90 32.71 -15.52
N VAL A 379 -11.63 32.49 -15.88
CA VAL A 379 -10.48 32.98 -15.12
C VAL A 379 -10.16 34.44 -15.48
N LYS A 380 -10.25 35.33 -14.49
CA LYS A 380 -10.02 36.78 -14.62
C LYS A 380 -8.71 37.26 -13.99
N GLY A 381 -7.94 36.37 -13.37
CA GLY A 381 -6.61 36.69 -12.86
C GLY A 381 -5.90 35.47 -12.29
N MET A 382 -4.57 35.54 -12.22
CA MET A 382 -3.73 34.52 -11.59
C MET A 382 -2.72 35.18 -10.64
N LEU A 383 -2.64 34.69 -9.40
CA LEU A 383 -1.61 35.00 -8.42
C LEU A 383 -0.79 33.73 -8.17
N LEU A 384 0.43 33.71 -8.69
CA LEU A 384 1.34 32.59 -8.55
C LEU A 384 2.33 32.87 -7.41
N ILE A 385 2.26 32.07 -6.35
CA ILE A 385 3.10 32.18 -5.15
C ILE A 385 4.23 31.17 -5.25
N ASP A 386 5.45 31.67 -5.36
CA ASP A 386 6.70 30.96 -5.60
C ASP A 386 6.52 29.73 -6.51
N PRO A 387 5.96 29.93 -7.73
CA PRO A 387 5.48 28.84 -8.56
C PRO A 387 6.60 27.89 -8.98
N LEU A 388 6.27 26.60 -9.05
CA LEU A 388 7.13 25.61 -9.69
C LEU A 388 7.05 25.76 -11.22
N HIS A 389 8.20 25.96 -11.85
CA HIS A 389 8.31 25.98 -13.30
C HIS A 389 8.35 24.54 -13.88
N GLU A 390 7.74 24.34 -15.06
CA GLU A 390 7.63 23.03 -15.74
C GLU A 390 8.97 22.33 -16.02
N ALA A 391 10.07 23.09 -16.06
CA ALA A 391 11.43 22.55 -16.20
C ALA A 391 11.85 21.64 -15.04
N TYR A 392 11.22 21.76 -13.86
CA TYR A 392 11.49 20.93 -12.68
C TYR A 392 10.67 19.62 -12.65
N LEU A 393 9.74 19.40 -13.59
CA LEU A 393 8.98 18.15 -13.68
C LEU A 393 9.85 16.88 -13.81
N PRO A 394 10.99 16.87 -14.52
CA PRO A 394 11.91 15.73 -14.53
C PRO A 394 12.47 15.37 -13.14
N GLU A 395 12.69 16.35 -12.27
CA GLU A 395 13.17 16.11 -10.90
C GLU A 395 12.09 15.45 -10.05
N ILE A 396 10.84 15.89 -10.22
CA ILE A 396 9.67 15.26 -9.60
C ILE A 396 9.46 13.83 -10.13
N ALA A 397 9.74 13.61 -11.41
CA ALA A 397 9.65 12.30 -12.06
C ALA A 397 10.87 11.41 -11.85
N SER A 398 11.85 11.82 -11.03
CA SER A 398 13.05 11.02 -10.83
C SER A 398 12.71 9.65 -10.24
N SER A 399 13.27 8.59 -10.84
CA SER A 399 13.01 7.21 -10.41
C SER A 399 13.34 6.97 -8.93
N GLY A 400 14.37 7.65 -8.41
CA GLY A 400 14.72 7.59 -7.00
C GLY A 400 13.62 8.13 -6.08
N ARG A 401 12.98 9.25 -6.45
CA ARG A 401 11.85 9.81 -5.71
C ARG A 401 10.63 8.91 -5.79
N GLY A 402 10.31 8.38 -6.97
CA GLY A 402 9.21 7.43 -7.16
C GLY A 402 9.39 6.17 -6.31
N LEU A 403 10.58 5.57 -6.34
CA LEU A 403 10.93 4.40 -5.52
C LEU A 403 10.86 4.71 -4.02
N PHE A 404 11.35 5.88 -3.59
CA PHE A 404 11.25 6.32 -2.21
C PHE A 404 9.79 6.48 -1.75
N MET A 405 8.94 7.08 -2.57
CA MET A 405 7.50 7.22 -2.28
C MET A 405 6.80 5.87 -2.21
N TRP A 406 7.13 4.93 -3.11
CA TRP A 406 6.61 3.57 -3.07
C TRP A 406 7.04 2.84 -1.79
N PHE A 407 8.33 2.87 -1.44
CA PHE A 407 8.84 2.24 -0.21
C PHE A 407 8.19 2.85 1.04
N ARG A 408 8.05 4.18 1.07
CA ARG A 408 7.34 4.87 2.14
C ARG A 408 5.88 4.44 2.23
N GLY A 409 5.24 4.21 1.08
CA GLY A 409 3.88 3.64 0.98
C GLY A 409 3.80 2.24 1.59
N VAL A 410 4.70 1.33 1.21
CA VAL A 410 4.78 -0.05 1.72
C VAL A 410 4.92 -0.08 3.25
N VAL A 411 5.71 0.82 3.82
CA VAL A 411 5.96 0.90 5.28
C VAL A 411 4.86 1.69 6.02
N SER A 412 4.07 2.50 5.32
CA SER A 412 3.07 3.38 5.94
C SER A 412 2.03 2.69 6.85
N PRO A 413 1.56 1.46 6.57
CA PRO A 413 0.61 0.75 7.44
C PRO A 413 1.16 0.40 8.82
N LEU A 414 2.48 0.33 8.98
CA LEU A 414 3.12 0.13 10.29
C LEU A 414 3.02 1.38 11.17
N GLY A 415 2.78 2.55 10.59
CA GLY A 415 2.52 3.79 11.31
C GLY A 415 3.61 4.22 12.29
N LEU A 416 4.85 3.72 12.19
CA LEU A 416 5.91 3.95 13.19
C LEU A 416 6.06 5.42 13.57
N GLU A 417 6.20 6.29 12.55
CA GLU A 417 6.34 7.73 12.75
C GLU A 417 5.00 8.40 13.16
N VAL A 418 3.87 7.91 12.65
CA VAL A 418 2.54 8.46 12.97
C VAL A 418 2.17 8.18 14.43
N LEU A 419 2.29 6.93 14.87
CA LEU A 419 2.03 6.50 16.24
C LEU A 419 2.98 7.19 17.21
N PHE A 420 4.28 7.25 16.89
CA PHE A 420 5.25 7.96 17.71
C PHE A 420 4.90 9.44 17.85
N THR A 421 4.57 10.13 16.75
CA THR A 421 4.24 11.56 16.82
C THR A 421 2.88 11.85 17.44
N ALA A 422 1.91 10.94 17.31
CA ALA A 422 0.62 11.03 18.00
C ALA A 422 0.79 10.89 19.52
N VAL A 423 1.55 9.89 19.98
CA VAL A 423 1.74 9.61 21.42
C VAL A 423 2.69 10.62 22.09
N PHE A 424 3.86 10.85 21.50
CA PHE A 424 4.91 11.63 22.17
C PHE A 424 4.90 13.12 21.81
N ARG A 425 4.51 13.47 20.57
CA ARG A 425 4.48 14.88 20.11
C ARG A 425 3.07 15.48 20.09
N HIS A 426 2.06 14.73 20.57
CA HIS A 426 0.68 15.20 20.72
C HIS A 426 0.12 15.82 19.42
N ARG A 427 0.50 15.26 18.27
CA ARG A 427 0.01 15.74 16.97
C ARG A 427 -1.49 15.54 16.87
N SER A 428 -2.21 16.59 16.47
CA SER A 428 -3.65 16.54 16.32
C SER A 428 -4.06 15.84 15.01
N ARG A 429 -5.36 15.56 14.88
CA ARG A 429 -5.94 14.94 13.67
C ARG A 429 -5.90 15.90 12.48
N GLU A 430 -6.11 17.20 12.73
CA GLU A 430 -5.95 18.28 11.75
C GLU A 430 -4.52 18.30 11.19
N ASP A 431 -3.53 18.11 12.07
CA ASP A 431 -2.11 18.07 11.71
C ASP A 431 -1.76 16.89 10.79
N ARG A 432 -2.45 15.75 10.94
CA ARG A 432 -2.29 14.54 10.13
C ARG A 432 -3.07 14.56 8.81
N ILE A 433 -4.20 15.26 8.75
CA ILE A 433 -5.03 15.32 7.54
C ILE A 433 -4.48 16.37 6.57
N TYR A 434 -4.34 17.62 7.01
CA TYR A 434 -3.90 18.73 6.15
C TYR A 434 -2.73 19.54 6.72
N GLY A 435 -2.38 19.37 8.00
CA GLY A 435 -1.28 20.08 8.65
C GLY A 435 0.10 19.46 8.41
N ARG A 436 1.03 19.73 9.32
CA ARG A 436 2.47 19.48 9.09
C ARG A 436 2.82 18.01 8.96
N SER A 437 2.02 17.12 9.52
CA SER A 437 2.18 15.67 9.51
C SER A 437 1.45 14.98 8.35
N SER A 438 0.78 15.73 7.46
CA SER A 438 0.08 15.17 6.29
C SER A 438 0.95 14.33 5.36
N TYR A 439 2.27 14.56 5.31
CA TYR A 439 3.24 13.74 4.55
C TYR A 439 3.33 12.26 5.01
N LEU A 440 2.71 11.93 6.14
CA LEU A 440 2.57 10.57 6.64
C LEU A 440 1.26 9.90 6.22
N ASN A 441 0.29 10.69 5.72
CA ASN A 441 -1.01 10.17 5.32
C ASN A 441 -0.84 9.21 4.12
N PRO A 442 -1.33 7.96 4.22
CA PRO A 442 -1.24 6.99 3.14
C PRO A 442 -1.83 7.47 1.80
N ARG A 443 -2.87 8.33 1.86
CA ARG A 443 -3.48 8.96 0.68
C ARG A 443 -2.51 9.91 -0.02
N LEU A 444 -1.85 10.78 0.75
CA LEU A 444 -0.89 11.75 0.20
C LEU A 444 0.34 11.05 -0.36
N ILE A 445 0.83 10.00 0.30
CA ILE A 445 1.95 9.19 -0.21
C ILE A 445 1.60 8.60 -1.59
N LYS A 446 0.38 8.06 -1.75
CA LYS A 446 -0.10 7.51 -3.02
C LYS A 446 -0.26 8.61 -4.09
N ALA A 447 -0.82 9.77 -3.75
CA ALA A 447 -0.93 10.91 -4.67
C ALA A 447 0.45 11.42 -5.11
N LYS A 448 1.43 11.49 -4.21
CA LYS A 448 2.81 11.88 -4.54
C LYS A 448 3.53 10.85 -5.41
N LEU A 449 3.24 9.57 -5.24
CA LEU A 449 3.72 8.54 -6.14
C LEU A 449 3.12 8.73 -7.55
N GLN A 450 1.81 8.93 -7.67
CA GLN A 450 1.15 9.20 -8.95
C GLN A 450 1.68 10.48 -9.63
N GLU A 451 1.84 11.56 -8.87
CA GLU A 451 2.43 12.82 -9.33
C GLU A 451 3.83 12.61 -9.90
N SER A 452 4.67 11.79 -9.24
CA SER A 452 6.00 11.43 -9.74
C SER A 452 5.93 10.63 -11.05
N LEU A 453 5.04 9.64 -11.14
CA LEU A 453 4.91 8.78 -12.32
C LEU A 453 4.40 9.53 -13.55
N ALA A 454 3.50 10.50 -13.37
CA ALA A 454 2.90 11.26 -14.46
C ALA A 454 3.67 12.55 -14.82
N ALA A 455 4.57 13.03 -13.96
CA ALA A 455 5.20 14.34 -14.09
C ALA A 455 5.93 14.56 -15.42
N ASN A 456 6.77 13.62 -15.87
CA ASN A 456 7.59 13.79 -17.08
C ASN A 456 6.92 13.26 -18.36
N THR A 457 5.73 12.67 -18.25
CA THR A 457 4.96 12.12 -19.39
C THR A 457 3.72 12.97 -19.64
N PHE A 458 2.61 12.65 -18.99
CA PHE A 458 1.31 13.30 -19.18
C PHE A 458 1.35 14.76 -18.73
N SER A 459 1.75 15.03 -17.48
CA SER A 459 1.72 16.40 -16.92
C SER A 459 2.62 17.36 -17.69
N ARG A 460 3.78 16.88 -18.18
CA ARG A 460 4.70 17.68 -18.99
C ARG A 460 4.09 18.06 -20.34
N ALA A 461 3.42 17.13 -21.02
CA ALA A 461 2.75 17.41 -22.29
C ALA A 461 1.55 18.35 -22.10
N GLU A 462 0.79 18.16 -21.02
CA GLU A 462 -0.38 18.98 -20.69
C GLU A 462 0.01 20.42 -20.36
N ILE A 463 1.04 20.64 -19.53
CA ILE A 463 1.48 22.01 -19.20
C ILE A 463 2.11 22.72 -20.39
N ALA A 464 2.84 21.99 -21.26
CA ALA A 464 3.38 22.57 -22.49
C ALA A 464 2.25 23.06 -23.40
N THR A 465 1.20 22.25 -23.56
CA THR A 465 -0.01 22.64 -24.31
C THR A 465 -0.71 23.82 -23.65
N ALA A 466 -0.87 23.78 -22.33
CA ALA A 466 -1.51 24.85 -21.55
C ALA A 466 -0.79 26.18 -21.73
N ARG A 467 0.55 26.19 -21.79
CA ARG A 467 1.35 27.40 -22.01
C ARG A 467 1.08 28.05 -23.38
N GLU A 468 0.84 27.25 -24.41
CA GLU A 468 0.55 27.77 -25.75
C GLU A 468 -0.87 28.35 -25.89
N ILE A 469 -1.85 27.67 -25.29
CA ILE A 469 -3.27 28.07 -25.37
C ILE A 469 -3.71 29.03 -24.25
N GLN A 470 -2.82 29.36 -23.31
CA GLN A 470 -3.11 30.27 -22.20
C GLN A 470 -3.66 31.61 -22.70
N ALA A 471 -4.78 32.04 -22.12
CA ALA A 471 -5.37 33.34 -22.44
C ALA A 471 -4.39 34.48 -22.09
N ARG A 472 -3.87 35.12 -23.14
CA ARG A 472 -2.79 36.13 -23.06
C ARG A 472 -3.15 37.39 -22.27
N ASN A 473 -4.44 37.72 -22.22
CA ASN A 473 -4.97 38.94 -21.58
C ASN A 473 -5.28 38.77 -20.09
N VAL A 474 -5.14 37.56 -19.53
CA VAL A 474 -5.39 37.30 -18.10
C VAL A 474 -4.35 38.04 -17.26
N PRO A 475 -4.76 38.95 -16.35
CA PRO A 475 -3.84 39.61 -15.42
C PRO A 475 -3.06 38.60 -14.58
N LEU A 476 -1.74 38.75 -14.56
CA LEU A 476 -0.83 37.85 -13.84
C LEU A 476 -0.06 38.61 -12.75
N VAL A 477 -0.01 38.05 -11.55
CA VAL A 477 0.92 38.45 -10.49
C VAL A 477 1.78 37.25 -10.13
N VAL A 478 3.09 37.47 -10.03
CA VAL A 478 4.05 36.47 -9.55
C VAL A 478 4.70 37.00 -8.28
N VAL A 479 4.68 36.22 -7.20
CA VAL A 479 5.37 36.55 -5.94
C VAL A 479 6.37 35.45 -5.65
N SER A 480 7.66 35.74 -5.69
CA SER A 480 8.72 34.74 -5.52
C SER A 480 9.37 34.81 -4.13
N SER A 481 9.86 33.66 -3.65
CA SER A 481 10.65 33.57 -2.41
C SER A 481 12.03 34.20 -2.61
N GLY A 482 12.36 35.19 -1.78
CA GLY A 482 13.69 35.79 -1.80
C GLY A 482 14.79 34.85 -1.33
N LEU A 483 14.49 33.86 -0.47
CA LEU A 483 15.48 32.85 -0.07
C LEU A 483 15.83 31.90 -1.22
N GLU A 484 14.83 31.36 -1.92
CA GLU A 484 15.06 30.43 -3.04
C GLU A 484 15.74 31.14 -4.23
N VAL A 485 15.29 32.36 -4.56
CA VAL A 485 15.89 33.18 -5.63
C VAL A 485 17.36 33.50 -5.33
N LYS A 486 17.73 33.79 -4.08
CA LYS A 486 19.13 34.07 -3.70
C LYS A 486 20.00 32.82 -3.67
N GLN A 487 19.43 31.67 -3.35
CA GLN A 487 20.17 30.41 -3.24
C GLN A 487 20.38 29.72 -4.59
N ASN A 488 19.43 29.86 -5.52
CA ASN A 488 19.46 29.14 -6.78
C ASN A 488 19.20 30.07 -7.98
N THR A 489 20.26 30.34 -8.76
CA THR A 489 20.20 31.17 -9.97
C THR A 489 19.30 30.56 -11.05
N GLU A 490 19.21 29.23 -11.15
CA GLU A 490 18.26 28.61 -12.08
C GLU A 490 16.83 28.89 -11.62
N TRP A 491 16.54 28.78 -10.32
CA TRP A 491 15.22 29.11 -9.77
C TRP A 491 14.84 30.55 -10.10
N GLU A 492 15.74 31.52 -9.88
CA GLU A 492 15.54 32.92 -10.26
C GLU A 492 15.16 33.07 -11.74
N GLN A 493 15.92 32.44 -12.64
CA GLN A 493 15.65 32.50 -14.08
C GLN A 493 14.29 31.88 -14.42
N ARG A 494 13.91 30.79 -13.76
CA ARG A 494 12.59 30.16 -13.93
C ARG A 494 11.47 31.04 -13.41
N GLN A 495 11.64 31.70 -12.25
CA GLN A 495 10.68 32.68 -11.74
C GLN A 495 10.48 33.84 -12.72
N LYS A 496 11.58 34.34 -13.31
CA LYS A 496 11.52 35.37 -14.35
C LYS A 496 10.76 34.89 -15.59
N ASP A 497 10.95 33.64 -16.03
CA ASP A 497 10.20 33.08 -17.14
C ASP A 497 8.69 32.94 -16.83
N MET A 498 8.33 32.61 -15.58
CA MET A 498 6.94 32.54 -15.13
C MET A 498 6.19 33.88 -15.28
N THR A 499 6.89 35.02 -15.26
CA THR A 499 6.28 36.34 -15.51
C THR A 499 5.73 36.50 -16.93
N ARG A 500 6.14 35.64 -17.86
CA ARG A 500 5.78 35.65 -19.28
C ARG A 500 4.71 34.63 -19.65
N VAL A 501 4.07 34.00 -18.65
CA VAL A 501 2.95 33.05 -18.89
C VAL A 501 1.77 33.76 -19.57
N THR A 502 1.59 35.05 -19.33
CA THR A 502 0.59 35.90 -19.99
C THR A 502 1.25 37.18 -20.50
N ASP A 503 0.59 37.91 -21.39
CA ASP A 503 1.07 39.20 -21.89
C ASP A 503 0.70 40.36 -20.95
N ARG A 504 -0.02 40.08 -19.86
CA ARG A 504 -0.54 41.08 -18.92
C ARG A 504 0.00 40.88 -17.50
N LEU A 505 1.32 40.95 -17.36
CA LEU A 505 1.97 41.00 -16.05
C LEU A 505 1.57 42.29 -15.32
N VAL A 506 0.99 42.15 -14.14
CA VAL A 506 0.63 43.25 -13.25
C VAL A 506 1.78 43.57 -12.30
N HIS A 507 2.31 42.55 -11.61
CA HIS A 507 3.44 42.67 -10.69
C HIS A 507 4.29 41.39 -10.69
N TRP A 508 5.60 41.56 -10.57
CA TRP A 508 6.52 40.52 -10.12
C TRP A 508 7.25 41.05 -8.89
N ASP A 509 6.96 40.46 -7.73
CA ASP A 509 7.56 40.86 -6.46
C ASP A 509 8.41 39.72 -5.92
N VAL A 510 9.57 40.06 -5.33
CA VAL A 510 10.43 39.11 -4.63
C VAL A 510 10.45 39.52 -3.17
N VAL A 511 10.01 38.64 -2.27
CA VAL A 511 9.92 38.95 -0.83
C VAL A 511 11.22 38.56 -0.15
N ASP A 512 11.97 39.57 0.31
CA ASP A 512 13.26 39.35 0.95
C ASP A 512 13.11 38.52 2.24
N GLY A 513 13.94 37.48 2.39
CA GLY A 513 13.93 36.62 3.57
C GLY A 513 12.73 35.67 3.70
N ALA A 514 11.76 35.71 2.78
CA ALA A 514 10.65 34.76 2.78
C ALA A 514 11.08 33.38 2.26
N PRO A 515 10.67 32.26 2.91
CA PRO A 515 10.89 30.91 2.40
C PRO A 515 9.92 30.60 1.25
N HIS A 516 10.01 29.38 0.70
CA HIS A 516 9.12 28.88 -0.36
C HIS A 516 7.63 29.11 -0.06
N LYS A 517 7.24 28.97 1.20
CA LYS A 517 5.92 29.37 1.69
C LYS A 517 5.94 30.84 2.09
N VAL A 518 5.76 31.71 1.11
CA VAL A 518 5.94 33.17 1.29
C VAL A 518 5.05 33.75 2.40
N TRP A 519 3.87 33.18 2.65
CA TRP A 519 2.99 33.61 3.74
C TRP A 519 3.52 33.31 5.16
N GLU A 520 4.62 32.58 5.33
CA GLU A 520 5.20 32.37 6.67
C GLU A 520 5.93 33.61 7.22
N THR A 521 6.15 34.64 6.39
CA THR A 521 6.67 35.94 6.85
C THR A 521 5.61 37.02 6.83
N GLU A 522 5.72 37.99 7.75
CA GLU A 522 4.78 39.11 7.84
C GLU A 522 4.76 39.95 6.55
N GLU A 523 5.94 40.24 5.98
CA GLU A 523 6.05 40.98 4.72
C GLU A 523 5.37 40.23 3.56
N GLY A 524 5.59 38.91 3.48
CA GLY A 524 4.95 38.07 2.48
C GLY A 524 3.44 38.02 2.65
N TRP A 525 2.94 37.86 3.88
CA TRP A 525 1.52 37.86 4.21
C TRP A 525 0.81 39.16 3.77
N GLN A 526 1.39 40.31 4.11
CA GLN A 526 0.84 41.62 3.75
C GLN A 526 0.87 41.85 2.24
N LEU A 527 1.99 41.51 1.58
CA LEU A 527 2.13 41.66 0.14
C LEU A 527 1.12 40.79 -0.62
N LEU A 528 0.98 39.51 -0.25
CA LEU A 528 0.01 38.61 -0.87
C LEU A 528 -1.41 39.17 -0.73
N THR A 529 -1.77 39.65 0.47
CA THR A 529 -3.08 40.26 0.73
C THR A 529 -3.34 41.47 -0.18
N LYS A 530 -2.32 42.35 -0.32
CA LYS A 530 -2.38 43.51 -1.21
C LYS A 530 -2.56 43.11 -2.66
N ARG A 531 -1.78 42.15 -3.17
CA ARG A 531 -1.84 41.71 -4.57
C ARG A 531 -3.13 40.98 -4.91
N ALA A 532 -3.63 40.14 -4.00
CA ALA A 532 -4.93 39.49 -4.15
C ALA A 532 -6.05 40.54 -4.25
N GLY A 533 -6.07 41.54 -3.37
CA GLY A 533 -7.04 42.64 -3.42
C GLY A 533 -6.98 43.43 -4.73
N GLN A 534 -5.78 43.76 -5.22
CA GLN A 534 -5.60 44.46 -6.51
C GLN A 534 -6.14 43.66 -7.70
N LEU A 535 -5.98 42.33 -7.71
CA LEU A 535 -6.56 41.47 -8.75
C LEU A 535 -8.09 41.44 -8.66
N VAL A 536 -8.65 41.36 -7.44
CA VAL A 536 -10.11 41.41 -7.20
C VAL A 536 -10.69 42.73 -7.71
N ASP A 537 -10.09 43.86 -7.34
CA ASP A 537 -10.57 45.19 -7.75
C ASP A 537 -10.56 45.35 -9.27
N ARG A 538 -9.49 44.88 -9.94
CA ARG A 538 -9.40 44.86 -11.40
C ARG A 538 -10.46 43.98 -12.05
N ALA A 539 -10.75 42.82 -11.47
CA ALA A 539 -11.73 41.89 -12.03
C ALA A 539 -13.18 42.41 -11.90
N VAL A 540 -13.48 43.17 -10.85
CA VAL A 540 -14.80 43.79 -10.60
C VAL A 540 -14.95 45.13 -11.35
N GLY A 541 -13.87 45.67 -11.92
CA GLY A 541 -13.90 46.97 -12.63
C GLY A 541 -13.89 48.17 -11.69
N VAL A 542 -13.48 47.99 -10.43
CA VAL A 542 -13.21 49.10 -9.50
C VAL A 542 -11.84 49.66 -9.89
N ALA A 543 -11.79 50.94 -10.27
CA ALA A 543 -10.53 51.59 -10.66
C ALA A 543 -9.50 51.49 -9.50
N VAL A 544 -8.34 50.91 -9.81
CA VAL A 544 -7.17 50.75 -8.90
C VAL A 544 -6.33 52.02 -8.90
#